data_AF-A0A0F2SF11-F1
#
_entry.id   AF-A0A0F2SF11-F1
#
_cell.length_a   1.000
_cell.length_b   1.000
_cell.length_c   1.000
_cell.angle_alpha   90.00
_cell.angle_beta   90.00
_cell.angle_gamma   90.00
#
_symmetry.space_group_name_H-M   'P 1'
#
loop_
_entity.id
_entity.type
_entity.pdbx_description
1 polymer ?
#
loop_
_entity_poly.entity_id
_entity_poly.type
_entity_poly.pdbx_seq_one_letter_code
_entity_poly.pdbx_strand_id
1 'polypeptide(L)'
;MIQESSQGLFDVLFVHKLDRFSHDKYDSSSYKQRLKRNGIRLLSVTENLDGSPESIILESLLEGMAEYYSKNLAREVMKGMKENAFQCKNTGGIPPGL
;
A
#
# COMPACT_ATOMS: atom_id res chain seq x y z
N MET A 1 -15.17 -3.62 11.55
CA MET A 1 -14.29 -2.43 11.70
C MET A 1 -14.75 -1.18 10.96
N ILE A 2 -14.69 -1.10 9.62
CA ILE A 2 -15.11 0.14 8.89
C ILE A 2 -16.61 0.43 9.01
N GLN A 3 -17.44 -0.62 9.12
CA GLN A 3 -18.87 -0.47 9.32
C GLN A 3 -19.24 -0.19 10.78
N GLU A 4 -18.37 -0.60 11.71
CA GLU A 4 -18.50 -0.32 13.15
C GLU A 4 -17.98 1.08 13.48
N SER A 5 -17.06 1.63 12.67
CA SER A 5 -16.57 2.99 12.86
C SER A 5 -17.67 4.04 12.64
N SER A 6 -18.68 3.75 11.82
CA SER A 6 -19.84 4.63 11.67
C SER A 6 -20.84 4.55 12.83
N GLN A 7 -20.64 3.63 13.78
CA GLN A 7 -21.53 3.45 14.94
C GLN A 7 -21.01 4.16 16.20
N GLY A 8 -19.84 4.80 16.14
CA GLY A 8 -19.26 5.54 17.29
C GLY A 8 -18.86 4.64 18.46
N LEU A 9 -18.63 3.34 18.21
CA LEU A 9 -18.26 2.38 19.26
C LEU A 9 -16.84 2.57 19.79
N PHE A 10 -16.00 3.34 19.09
CA PHE A 10 -14.62 3.63 19.45
C PHE A 10 -14.15 4.94 18.80
N ASP A 11 -13.25 5.66 19.47
CA ASP A 11 -12.70 6.94 19.00
C ASP A 11 -11.27 6.81 18.43
N VAL A 12 -10.57 5.73 18.80
CA VAL A 12 -9.16 5.51 18.47
C VAL A 12 -8.94 4.05 18.06
N LEU A 13 -8.19 3.86 16.98
CA LEU A 13 -7.80 2.56 16.48
C LEU A 13 -6.28 2.42 16.44
N PHE A 14 -5.74 1.47 17.21
CA PHE A 14 -4.31 1.15 17.20
C PHE A 14 -4.00 0.01 16.24
N VAL A 15 -2.98 0.19 15.41
CA VAL A 15 -2.49 -0.82 14.47
C VAL A 15 -0.97 -0.98 14.60
N HIS A 16 -0.49 -2.22 14.55
CA HIS A 16 0.95 -2.50 14.68
C HIS A 16 1.71 -2.11 13.40
N LYS A 17 1.18 -2.40 12.23
CA LYS A 17 1.69 -1.96 10.92
C LYS A 17 0.52 -1.76 9.97
N LEU A 18 0.57 -0.71 9.15
CA LEU A 18 -0.45 -0.43 8.14
C LEU A 18 -0.43 -1.43 6.96
N ASP A 19 0.64 -2.20 6.79
CA ASP A 19 0.86 -3.12 5.65
C ASP A 19 -0.05 -4.35 5.62
N ARG A 20 -0.69 -4.70 6.74
CA ARG A 20 -1.52 -5.91 6.86
C ARG A 20 -3.02 -5.64 6.72
N PHE A 21 -3.42 -4.38 6.55
CA PHE A 21 -4.84 -4.00 6.50
C PHE A 21 -5.42 -3.95 5.08
N SER A 22 -4.60 -3.92 4.03
CA SER A 22 -5.07 -4.05 2.65
C SER A 22 -4.02 -4.74 1.76
N HIS A 23 -4.47 -5.71 0.97
CA HIS A 23 -3.64 -6.42 -0.03
C HIS A 23 -3.14 -5.50 -1.16
N ASP A 24 -3.67 -4.28 -1.22
CA ASP A 24 -3.35 -3.27 -2.22
C ASP A 24 -3.18 -1.91 -1.54
N LYS A 25 -2.14 -1.17 -1.92
CA LYS A 25 -1.74 0.12 -1.32
C LYS A 25 -2.85 1.18 -1.46
N TYR A 26 -3.65 1.06 -2.52
CA TYR A 26 -4.77 1.95 -2.85
C TYR A 26 -5.89 1.96 -1.80
N ASP A 27 -6.12 0.82 -1.15
CA ASP A 27 -7.21 0.68 -0.19
C ASP A 27 -6.88 1.33 1.16
N SER A 28 -5.59 1.37 1.54
CA SER A 28 -5.16 1.92 2.83
C SER A 28 -5.50 3.42 2.98
N SER A 29 -5.31 4.21 1.92
CA SER A 29 -5.66 5.64 1.89
C SER A 29 -7.17 5.85 1.96
N SER A 30 -7.94 5.04 1.23
CA SER A 30 -9.42 5.08 1.24
C SER A 30 -9.99 4.76 2.62
N TYR A 31 -9.43 3.75 3.30
CA TYR A 31 -9.82 3.37 4.65
C TYR A 31 -9.43 4.43 5.70
N LYS A 32 -8.21 4.98 5.63
CA LYS A 32 -7.80 6.12 6.47
C LYS A 32 -8.79 7.27 6.34
N GLN A 33 -9.20 7.60 5.11
CA GLN A 33 -10.11 8.71 4.86
C GLN A 33 -11.53 8.44 5.34
N ARG A 34 -12.04 7.21 5.21
CA ARG A 34 -13.33 6.80 5.80
C ARG A 34 -13.33 6.87 7.32
N LEU A 35 -12.27 6.37 7.97
CA LEU A 35 -12.12 6.45 9.43
C LEU A 35 -12.06 7.90 9.92
N LYS A 36 -11.30 8.76 9.23
CA LYS A 36 -11.21 10.19 9.53
C LYS A 36 -12.56 10.91 9.36
N ARG A 37 -13.34 10.57 8.32
CA ARG A 37 -14.71 11.08 8.14
C ARG A 37 -15.66 10.66 9.26
N ASN A 38 -15.44 9.48 9.84
CA ASN A 38 -16.20 8.97 10.98
C ASN A 38 -15.65 9.48 12.34
N GLY A 39 -14.69 10.40 12.34
CA GLY A 39 -14.11 10.97 13.57
C GLY A 39 -13.11 10.07 14.30
N ILE A 40 -12.76 8.92 13.72
CA ILE A 40 -11.87 7.94 14.35
C ILE A 40 -10.41 8.25 14.05
N ARG A 41 -9.58 8.30 15.09
CA ARG A 41 -8.13 8.46 14.97
C ARG A 41 -7.45 7.12 14.79
N LEU A 42 -6.72 6.96 13.69
CA LEU A 42 -5.88 5.80 13.43
C LEU A 42 -4.45 6.08 13.94
N LEU A 43 -3.94 5.25 14.83
CA LEU A 43 -2.58 5.34 15.38
C LEU A 43 -1.79 4.09 15.01
N SER A 44 -0.68 4.28 14.29
CA SER A 44 0.29 3.22 14.01
C SER A 44 1.37 3.22 15.09
N VAL A 45 1.70 2.05 15.63
CA VAL A 45 2.74 1.92 16.67
C VAL A 45 4.14 2.06 16.07
N THR A 46 4.34 1.67 14.80
CA THR A 46 5.64 1.82 14.11
C THR A 46 5.81 3.17 13.43
N GLU A 47 4.74 3.83 13.03
CA GLU A 47 4.78 5.13 12.37
C GLU A 47 4.03 6.12 13.25
N ASN A 48 4.75 6.82 14.13
CA ASN A 48 4.15 7.84 15.00
C ASN A 48 3.84 9.09 14.15
N LEU A 49 2.73 9.02 13.43
CA LEU A 49 2.23 10.07 12.54
C LEU A 49 1.21 10.88 13.35
N ASP A 50 1.75 11.67 14.25
CA ASP A 50 1.04 12.48 15.24
C ASP A 50 0.33 13.72 14.64
N GLY A 51 0.35 13.87 13.31
CA GLY A 51 -0.30 14.97 12.59
C GLY A 51 0.49 16.28 12.64
N SER A 52 1.73 16.25 13.12
CA SER A 52 2.70 17.34 13.00
C SER A 52 2.99 17.67 11.53
N PRO A 53 3.33 18.93 11.17
CA PRO A 53 3.77 19.27 9.82
C PRO A 53 4.90 18.37 9.29
N GLU A 54 5.81 17.96 10.17
CA GLU A 54 6.90 17.04 9.90
C GLU A 54 6.39 15.64 9.54
N SER A 55 5.37 15.14 10.26
CA SER A 55 4.74 13.85 9.95
C SER A 55 4.03 13.85 8.58
N ILE A 56 3.45 14.97 8.17
CA ILE A 56 2.79 15.12 6.85
C ILE A 56 3.84 15.05 5.72
N ILE A 57 4.99 15.70 5.91
CA ILE A 57 6.10 15.65 4.96
C ILE A 57 6.66 14.22 4.87
N LEU A 58 6.85 13.56 6.02
CA LEU A 58 7.35 12.20 6.08
C LEU A 58 6.39 11.22 5.39
N GLU A 59 5.07 11.32 5.62
CA GLU A 59 4.06 10.53 4.90
C GLU A 59 4.19 10.73 3.38
N SER A 60 4.24 11.98 2.94
CA SER A 60 4.32 12.32 1.50
C SER A 60 5.59 11.73 0.85
N LEU A 61 6.71 11.77 1.57
CA LEU A 61 7.98 11.21 1.10
C LEU A 61 7.94 9.68 1.03
N LEU A 62 7.38 9.03 2.05
CA LEU A 62 7.21 7.58 2.08
C LEU A 62 6.28 7.09 0.96
N GLU A 63 5.17 7.80 0.71
CA GLU A 63 4.26 7.52 -0.40
C GLU A 63 4.96 7.67 -1.75
N GLY A 64 5.74 8.73 -1.96
CA GLY A 64 6.53 8.93 -3.18
C GLY A 64 7.58 7.84 -3.40
N MET A 65 8.31 7.44 -2.34
CA MET A 65 9.28 6.34 -2.41
C MET A 65 8.58 5.02 -2.77
N ALA A 66 7.45 4.74 -2.13
CA ALA A 66 6.62 3.57 -2.39
C ALA A 66 6.17 3.48 -3.86
N GLU A 67 5.72 4.60 -4.44
CA GLU A 67 5.32 4.68 -5.84
C GLU A 67 6.53 4.47 -6.78
N TYR A 68 7.67 5.09 -6.46
CA TYR A 68 8.92 4.91 -7.20
C TYR A 68 9.34 3.44 -7.23
N TYR A 69 9.34 2.75 -6.08
CA TYR A 69 9.71 1.33 -6.00
C TYR A 69 8.81 0.46 -6.89
N SER A 70 7.50 0.71 -6.88
CA SER A 70 6.54 -0.03 -7.72
C SER A 70 6.84 0.16 -9.21
N LYS A 71 7.01 1.42 -9.65
CA LYS A 71 7.34 1.75 -11.04
C LYS A 71 8.70 1.18 -11.47
N ASN A 72 9.70 1.27 -10.60
CA ASN A 72 11.03 0.74 -10.90
C ASN A 72 11.01 -0.79 -11.01
N LEU A 73 10.29 -1.48 -10.11
CA LEU A 73 10.13 -2.93 -10.17
C LEU A 73 9.45 -3.36 -11.48
N ALA A 74 8.36 -2.69 -11.87
CA ALA A 74 7.69 -2.96 -13.14
C ALA A 74 8.63 -2.80 -14.34
N ARG A 75 9.48 -1.76 -14.32
CA ARG A 75 10.48 -1.53 -15.36
C ARG A 75 11.53 -2.64 -15.42
N GLU A 76 12.06 -3.07 -14.29
CA GLU A 76 13.05 -4.15 -14.22
C GLU A 76 12.45 -5.50 -14.65
N VAL A 77 11.20 -5.81 -14.26
CA VAL A 77 10.48 -7.00 -14.73
C VAL A 77 10.33 -6.98 -16.25
N MET A 78 9.87 -5.87 -16.82
CA MET A 78 9.70 -5.74 -18.27
C MET A 78 11.03 -5.86 -19.02
N LYS A 79 12.13 -5.37 -18.44
CA LYS A 79 13.47 -5.54 -18.99
C LYS A 79 13.86 -7.02 -19.02
N GLY A 80 13.69 -7.74 -17.91
CA GLY A 80 13.95 -9.18 -17.83
C GLY A 80 13.09 -10.00 -18.80
N MET A 81 11.82 -9.64 -18.97
CA MET A 81 10.93 -10.30 -19.94
C MET A 81 11.39 -10.07 -21.39
N LYS A 82 11.82 -8.86 -21.75
CA LYS A 82 12.37 -8.56 -23.07
C LYS A 82 13.66 -9.34 -23.35
N GLU A 83 14.55 -9.40 -22.36
CA GLU A 83 15.80 -10.16 -22.45
C GLU A 83 15.52 -11.64 -22.70
N ASN A 84 14.58 -12.23 -21.95
CA ASN A 84 14.17 -13.62 -22.12
C ASN A 84 13.56 -13.86 -23.51
N ALA A 85 12.71 -12.96 -24.00
CA ALA A 85 12.12 -13.05 -25.34
C ALA A 85 13.20 -13.00 -26.44
N PHE A 86 14.20 -12.12 -26.30
CA PHE A 86 15.33 -12.03 -27.23
C PHE A 86 16.18 -13.31 -27.25
N GLN A 87 16.30 -13.96 -26.09
CA GLN A 87 16.98 -15.25 -25.92
C GLN A 87 16.10 -16.46 -26.30
N CYS A 88 14.90 -16.25 -26.84
CA CYS A 88 13.90 -17.28 -27.14
C CYS A 88 13.57 -18.17 -25.92
N LYS A 89 13.70 -17.64 -24.70
CA LYS A 89 13.37 -18.33 -23.46
C LYS A 89 11.90 -18.09 -23.11
N ASN A 90 11.22 -19.15 -22.70
CA ASN A 90 9.83 -19.07 -22.27
C ASN A 90 9.73 -18.25 -20.97
N THR A 91 8.94 -17.18 -20.98
CA THR A 91 8.64 -16.31 -19.83
C THR A 91 7.44 -16.77 -19.01
N GLY A 92 7.00 -18.02 -19.21
CA GLY A 92 5.84 -18.62 -18.56
C GLY A 92 4.63 -18.71 -19.50
N GLY A 93 3.74 -19.66 -19.21
CA GLY A 93 2.60 -20.03 -20.06
C GLY A 93 2.34 -21.52 -19.99
N ILE A 94 1.14 -21.96 -20.38
CA ILE A 94 0.83 -23.39 -20.46
C ILE A 94 1.72 -23.98 -21.57
N PRO A 95 2.56 -24.98 -21.28
CA PRO A 95 3.39 -25.60 -22.31
C PRO A 95 2.49 -26.20 -23.39
N PRO A 96 2.82 -26.05 -24.69
CA PRO A 96 2.07 -26.66 -25.76
C PRO A 96 2.22 -28.19 -25.66
N GLY A 97 1.24 -28.86 -25.05
CA GLY A 97 1.26 -30.30 -24.81
C GLY A 97 0.24 -30.84 -23.81
N LEU A 98 -0.75 -30.05 -23.39
CA LEU A 98 -1.90 -30.48 -22.58
C LEU A 98 -3.19 -30.23 -23.34
#